data_AF-A0A939YJJ7-F1
#
_entry.id   AF-A0A939YJJ7-F1
#
_cell.length_a   1.000
_cell.length_b   1.000
_cell.length_c   1.000
_cell.angle_alpha   90.00
_cell.angle_beta   90.00
_cell.angle_gamma   90.00
#
_symmetry.space_group_name_H-M   'P 1'
#
loop_
_entity.id
_entity.type
_entity.pdbx_description
1 polymer ?
#
loop_
_entity_poly.entity_id
_entity_poly.type
_entity_poly.pdbx_seq_one_letter_code
_entity_poly.pdbx_strand_id
1 'polypeptide(L)'
;MNDNDKKLPPEQYASGAKEKKRIPIPVIIVIVFVLIVSVIFGGWYAMPSKHIKVAVLNKTVLSYAEDNGINRDSVYRKHKGFFGILEQQKYTKGDGSYYNYTKDYYGPLLDDEGAYAGYNELSDITGPVDLLYLSDAYGIEQKGVETTTYNDGITADEMSVISYCYESGATVLTEMTMFSSPLSDSVYTQLCAMCGVTPTGWLGRYIFDLQDFTDIPEWARPWYEQQEGIEWRFTGPGILLVSKDRILIFTQNEDFQSNNLLKIFVNEAYEDEFSGCRTANFYNWFELVEPNYGTEQIATYEFNFSTAGMEKFAEVSNTPRFAAVTRKTQEGHAPVYYFAGDFNDYTSGRRYSNFLLSDKLYRFLSYDRQGDITNFFWSFYSPMMIEILDEVEPIEENAAKEAHGETSRVAYGKFQVAKNGGWQDLEMKAVSINGCEPGESEPGRDLSYYEKLISYASDLGANCIEAKELLPPEFYSALLTYNTRNKNSPIYLMQTV
;
A
#
# COMPACT_ATOMS: atom_id res chain seq x y z
N MET A 1 -111.17 18.83 -19.19
CA MET A 1 -111.52 19.36 -20.53
C MET A 1 -110.22 19.80 -21.17
N ASN A 2 -109.82 19.11 -22.24
CA ASN A 2 -108.76 19.37 -23.24
C ASN A 2 -107.28 19.50 -22.82
N ASP A 3 -106.56 18.40 -23.06
CA ASP A 3 -105.46 18.22 -24.05
C ASP A 3 -104.83 19.44 -24.75
N ASN A 4 -103.50 19.56 -24.72
CA ASN A 4 -102.61 19.58 -25.90
C ASN A 4 -101.13 19.93 -25.60
N ASP A 5 -100.26 18.93 -25.82
CA ASP A 5 -99.03 18.91 -26.63
C ASP A 5 -97.95 20.05 -26.60
N LYS A 6 -96.73 19.63 -26.22
CA LYS A 6 -95.38 19.89 -26.81
C LYS A 6 -94.85 21.32 -27.02
N LYS A 7 -93.62 21.56 -26.52
CA LYS A 7 -92.35 21.57 -27.30
C LYS A 7 -91.17 22.09 -26.45
N LEU A 8 -90.10 21.28 -26.32
CA LEU A 8 -88.74 21.72 -25.98
C LEU A 8 -88.08 22.41 -27.20
N PRO A 9 -87.26 23.45 -27.00
CA PRO A 9 -85.85 23.42 -27.46
C PRO A 9 -84.89 24.37 -26.67
N PRO A 10 -83.58 24.50 -27.01
CA PRO A 10 -82.60 23.49 -27.42
C PRO A 10 -81.32 23.49 -26.54
N GLU A 11 -80.60 22.37 -26.57
CA GLU A 11 -79.26 22.17 -26.02
C GLU A 11 -78.21 23.12 -26.61
N GLN A 12 -77.42 23.76 -25.75
CA GLN A 12 -76.13 24.34 -26.13
C GLN A 12 -75.01 23.35 -25.80
N TYR A 13 -74.51 22.66 -26.82
CA TYR A 13 -73.24 21.93 -26.75
C TYR A 13 -72.07 22.93 -26.76
N ALA A 14 -71.43 23.11 -25.61
CA ALA A 14 -70.06 23.63 -25.53
C ALA A 14 -69.15 22.48 -25.09
N SER A 15 -68.44 21.88 -26.06
CA SER A 15 -67.41 20.88 -25.78
C SER A 15 -66.22 21.55 -25.10
N GLY A 16 -66.15 21.46 -23.76
CA GLY A 16 -64.97 21.83 -22.99
C GLY A 16 -63.84 20.82 -23.23
N ALA A 17 -63.01 21.06 -24.25
CA ALA A 17 -61.71 20.42 -24.33
C ALA A 17 -60.88 20.89 -23.12
N LYS A 18 -60.68 20.01 -22.13
CA LYS A 18 -59.76 20.25 -21.02
C LYS A 18 -58.36 20.46 -21.59
N GLU A 19 -57.88 21.70 -21.62
CA GLU A 19 -56.47 21.99 -21.86
C GLU A 19 -55.65 21.22 -20.83
N LYS A 20 -54.87 20.23 -21.28
CA LYS A 20 -53.88 19.57 -20.44
C LYS A 20 -52.90 20.65 -19.97
N LYS A 21 -52.98 21.05 -18.69
CA LYS A 21 -51.99 21.92 -18.04
C LYS A 21 -50.62 21.27 -18.20
N ARG A 22 -49.85 21.74 -19.19
CA ARG A 22 -48.48 21.27 -19.43
C ARG A 22 -47.60 21.89 -18.34
N ILE A 23 -46.82 21.06 -17.67
CA ILE A 23 -45.84 21.54 -16.69
C ILE A 23 -44.87 22.46 -17.44
N PRO A 24 -44.60 23.68 -16.93
CA PRO A 24 -43.70 24.60 -17.59
C PRO A 24 -42.28 24.00 -17.63
N ILE A 25 -41.60 24.15 -18.77
CA ILE A 25 -40.26 23.58 -19.02
C ILE A 25 -39.25 23.86 -17.88
N PRO A 26 -39.19 25.08 -17.28
CA PRO A 26 -38.30 25.33 -16.15
C PRO A 26 -38.56 24.44 -14.93
N VAL A 27 -39.82 24.11 -14.64
CA VAL A 27 -40.17 23.21 -13.52
C VAL A 27 -39.74 21.78 -13.82
N ILE A 28 -39.85 21.35 -15.08
CA ILE A 28 -39.33 20.03 -15.51
C ILE A 28 -37.81 19.98 -15.33
N ILE A 29 -37.07 21.03 -15.70
CA ILE A 29 -35.61 21.10 -15.54
C ILE A 29 -35.23 20.98 -14.05
N VAL A 30 -35.92 21.70 -13.16
CA VAL A 30 -35.65 21.63 -11.72
C VAL A 30 -35.94 20.23 -11.16
N ILE A 31 -37.06 19.61 -11.56
CA ILE A 31 -37.39 18.24 -11.12
C ILE A 31 -36.33 17.24 -11.59
N VAL A 32 -35.90 17.33 -12.85
CA VAL A 32 -34.85 16.46 -13.41
C VAL A 32 -33.53 16.67 -12.67
N PHE A 33 -33.15 17.91 -12.39
CA PHE A 33 -31.94 18.22 -11.62
C PHE A 33 -31.99 17.63 -10.20
N VAL A 34 -33.09 17.81 -9.48
CA VAL A 34 -33.26 17.23 -8.13
C VAL A 34 -33.22 15.71 -8.17
N LEU A 35 -33.82 15.09 -9.20
CA LEU A 35 -33.78 13.64 -9.37
C LEU A 35 -32.35 13.14 -9.62
N ILE A 36 -31.58 13.83 -10.48
CA ILE A 36 -30.16 13.49 -10.73
C ILE A 36 -29.34 13.58 -9.43
N VAL A 37 -29.47 14.69 -8.69
CA VAL A 37 -28.77 14.86 -7.40
C VAL A 37 -29.18 13.76 -6.42
N SER A 38 -30.46 13.44 -6.34
CA SER A 38 -30.96 12.38 -5.45
C SER A 38 -30.42 11.00 -5.83
N VAL A 39 -30.30 10.69 -7.13
CA VAL A 39 -29.69 9.43 -7.60
C VAL A 39 -28.20 9.39 -7.32
N ILE A 40 -27.48 10.50 -7.48
CA ILE A 40 -26.04 10.57 -7.21
C ILE A 40 -25.75 10.33 -5.73
N PHE A 41 -26.43 11.04 -4.83
CA PHE A 41 -26.20 10.90 -3.39
C PHE A 41 -26.85 9.64 -2.82
N GLY A 42 -28.08 9.32 -3.21
CA GLY A 42 -28.80 8.15 -2.73
C GLY A 42 -28.31 6.83 -3.31
N GLY A 43 -27.83 6.84 -4.57
CA GLY A 43 -27.36 5.64 -5.25
C GLY A 43 -26.11 5.03 -4.62
N TRP A 44 -25.26 5.85 -4.00
CA TRP A 44 -24.10 5.34 -3.25
C TRP A 44 -24.51 4.47 -2.06
N TYR A 45 -25.57 4.86 -1.34
CA TYR A 45 -26.11 4.03 -0.25
C TYR A 45 -26.69 2.71 -0.75
N ALA A 46 -27.14 2.64 -2.00
CA ALA A 46 -27.66 1.43 -2.64
C ALA A 46 -26.59 0.52 -3.26
N MET A 47 -25.35 1.01 -3.45
CA MET A 47 -24.24 0.20 -3.98
C MET A 47 -23.89 -0.93 -2.99
N PRO A 48 -23.64 -2.17 -3.44
CA PRO A 48 -23.25 -3.25 -2.54
C PRO A 48 -21.89 -2.95 -1.89
N SER A 49 -21.73 -3.36 -0.64
CA SER A 49 -20.42 -3.33 0.03
C SER A 49 -19.59 -4.56 -0.36
N LYS A 50 -18.28 -4.38 -0.47
CA LYS A 50 -17.31 -5.47 -0.66
C LYS A 50 -16.65 -5.77 0.68
N HIS A 51 -16.62 -7.04 1.08
CA HIS A 51 -15.96 -7.46 2.32
C HIS A 51 -14.57 -7.95 1.99
N ILE A 52 -13.55 -7.20 2.43
CA ILE A 52 -12.14 -7.57 2.33
C ILE A 52 -11.48 -7.31 3.68
N LYS A 53 -10.52 -8.13 4.06
CA LYS A 53 -9.69 -8.00 5.27
C LYS A 53 -8.42 -7.23 4.92
N VAL A 54 -8.36 -5.96 5.30
CA VAL A 54 -7.22 -5.09 5.05
C VAL A 54 -6.42 -4.90 6.32
N ALA A 55 -5.11 -5.13 6.24
CA ALA A 55 -4.15 -4.76 7.27
C ALA A 55 -3.28 -3.61 6.73
N VAL A 56 -3.17 -2.52 7.48
CA VAL A 56 -2.31 -1.38 7.13
C VAL A 56 -1.23 -1.23 8.20
N LEU A 57 0.03 -1.22 7.81
CA LEU A 57 1.16 -0.89 8.68
C LEU A 57 1.55 0.58 8.46
N ASN A 58 1.58 1.37 9.54
CA ASN A 58 2.11 2.72 9.56
C ASN A 58 2.82 3.01 10.89
N LYS A 59 4.14 3.07 10.86
CA LYS A 59 4.98 3.28 12.06
C LYS A 59 5.26 4.76 12.35
N THR A 60 4.78 5.68 11.51
CA THR A 60 5.23 7.09 11.45
C THR A 60 4.12 8.07 11.87
N VAL A 61 3.09 7.60 12.59
CA VAL A 61 2.07 8.46 13.18
C VAL A 61 2.66 9.22 14.37
N LEU A 62 2.89 10.52 14.18
CA LEU A 62 3.52 11.39 15.17
C LEU A 62 2.50 12.00 16.13
N SER A 63 2.78 11.98 17.44
CA SER A 63 1.90 12.63 18.41
C SER A 63 1.94 14.15 18.29
N TYR A 64 0.81 14.79 18.54
CA TYR A 64 0.72 16.24 18.63
C TYR A 64 1.30 16.74 19.97
N ALA A 65 2.14 17.77 19.91
CA ALA A 65 2.52 18.56 21.08
C ALA A 65 2.59 20.04 20.68
N GLU A 66 2.20 20.96 21.57
CA GLU A 66 2.14 22.39 21.25
C GLU A 66 3.50 22.98 20.79
N ASP A 67 4.60 22.33 21.12
CA ASP A 67 5.99 22.75 20.86
C ASP A 67 6.70 21.98 19.74
N ASN A 68 6.09 20.93 19.17
CA ASN A 68 6.76 20.08 18.16
C ASN A 68 6.43 20.46 16.70
N GLY A 69 5.64 21.51 16.48
CA GLY A 69 5.31 22.02 15.15
C GLY A 69 4.37 21.13 14.32
N ILE A 70 3.84 20.05 14.90
CA ILE A 70 2.95 19.12 14.20
C ILE A 70 1.52 19.69 14.22
N ASN A 71 0.84 19.68 13.08
CA ASN A 71 -0.57 20.04 13.03
C ASN A 71 -1.42 18.82 13.33
N ARG A 72 -2.28 18.89 14.35
CA ARG A 72 -3.22 17.81 14.74
C ARG A 72 -4.05 17.28 13.56
N ASP A 73 -4.48 18.17 12.66
CA ASP A 73 -5.28 17.77 11.50
C ASP A 73 -4.44 17.03 10.44
N SER A 74 -3.11 17.08 10.53
CA SER A 74 -2.18 16.44 9.58
C SER A 74 -1.59 15.12 10.06
N VAL A 75 -1.81 14.75 11.33
CA VAL A 75 -1.19 13.55 11.92
C VAL A 75 -1.53 12.28 11.16
N TYR A 76 -2.77 12.19 10.65
CA TYR A 76 -3.24 11.06 9.84
C TYR A 76 -3.28 11.35 8.33
N ARG A 77 -2.47 12.31 7.85
CA ARG A 77 -2.45 12.73 6.44
C ARG A 77 -2.24 11.56 5.48
N LYS A 78 -1.33 10.63 5.82
CA LYS A 78 -1.01 9.43 5.03
C LYS A 78 -2.10 8.36 5.05
N HIS A 79 -3.01 8.38 6.02
CA HIS A 79 -4.11 7.41 6.09
C HIS A 79 -5.34 7.88 5.32
N LYS A 80 -5.61 9.20 5.33
CA LYS A 80 -6.85 9.77 4.77
C LYS A 80 -7.11 9.39 3.32
N GLY A 81 -6.05 9.32 2.51
CA GLY A 81 -6.14 8.96 1.10
C GLY A 81 -6.69 7.55 0.92
N PHE A 82 -5.94 6.55 1.38
CA PHE A 82 -6.29 5.14 1.23
C PHE A 82 -7.60 4.76 1.93
N PHE A 83 -7.78 5.12 3.20
CA PHE A 83 -9.02 4.81 3.92
C PHE A 83 -10.24 5.54 3.33
N GLY A 84 -10.03 6.72 2.76
CA GLY A 84 -11.07 7.44 2.01
C GLY A 84 -11.49 6.71 0.73
N ILE A 85 -10.55 6.06 0.04
CA ILE A 85 -10.84 5.17 -1.10
C ILE A 85 -11.62 3.94 -0.64
N LEU A 86 -11.20 3.30 0.46
CA LEU A 86 -11.91 2.15 1.03
C LEU A 86 -13.39 2.48 1.33
N GLU A 87 -13.64 3.59 2.03
CA GLU A 87 -15.00 4.04 2.33
C GLU A 87 -15.79 4.33 1.05
N GLN A 88 -15.20 5.09 0.12
CA GLN A 88 -15.87 5.52 -1.10
C GLN A 88 -16.27 4.35 -2.01
N GLN A 89 -15.42 3.32 -2.11
CA GLN A 89 -15.67 2.08 -2.86
C GLN A 89 -16.44 1.02 -2.07
N LYS A 90 -16.86 1.35 -0.84
CA LYS A 90 -17.63 0.49 0.07
C LYS A 90 -16.93 -0.82 0.45
N TYR A 91 -15.61 -0.75 0.63
CA TYR A 91 -14.85 -1.80 1.28
C TYR A 91 -15.10 -1.76 2.79
N THR A 92 -15.50 -2.89 3.36
CA THR A 92 -15.93 -3.03 4.75
C THR A 92 -15.29 -4.24 5.41
N LYS A 93 -15.23 -4.21 6.74
CA LYS A 93 -14.83 -5.34 7.59
C LYS A 93 -15.86 -6.47 7.51
N GLY A 94 -15.52 -7.63 8.07
CA GLY A 94 -16.41 -8.81 8.10
C GLY A 94 -17.72 -8.58 8.87
N ASP A 95 -17.77 -7.61 9.78
CA ASP A 95 -18.98 -7.20 10.50
C ASP A 95 -19.83 -6.15 9.75
N GLY A 96 -19.39 -5.74 8.55
CA GLY A 96 -20.04 -4.72 7.72
C GLY A 96 -19.72 -3.27 8.10
N SER A 97 -18.88 -3.04 9.12
CA SER A 97 -18.41 -1.69 9.47
C SER A 97 -17.31 -1.20 8.52
N TYR A 98 -17.21 0.12 8.34
CA TYR A 98 -16.13 0.72 7.55
C TYR A 98 -14.81 0.75 8.33
N TYR A 99 -13.71 0.76 7.58
CA TYR A 99 -12.37 0.96 8.12
C TYR A 99 -12.19 2.39 8.66
N ASN A 100 -11.63 2.50 9.86
CA ASN A 100 -11.36 3.72 10.57
C ASN A 100 -9.86 4.05 10.50
N TYR A 101 -9.54 5.12 9.78
CA TYR A 101 -8.17 5.60 9.56
C TYR A 101 -7.39 5.96 10.82
N THR A 102 -8.03 6.08 11.99
CA THR A 102 -7.38 6.38 13.28
C THR A 102 -7.23 5.15 14.19
N LYS A 103 -7.83 4.01 13.84
CA LYS A 103 -7.88 2.82 14.71
C LYS A 103 -7.54 1.52 14.02
N ASP A 104 -7.90 1.36 12.75
CA ASP A 104 -7.76 0.12 12.00
C ASP A 104 -6.43 0.09 11.23
N TYR A 105 -5.30 0.26 11.93
CA TYR A 105 -3.93 0.11 11.42
C TYR A 105 -3.00 -0.41 12.53
N TYR A 106 -1.84 -0.94 12.13
CA TYR A 106 -0.76 -1.38 13.00
C TYR A 106 0.30 -0.29 13.10
N GLY A 107 0.66 0.09 14.32
CA GLY A 107 1.50 1.26 14.61
C GLY A 107 1.06 2.09 15.83
N PRO A 108 1.65 3.28 16.04
CA PRO A 108 1.35 4.16 17.18
C PRO A 108 -0.08 4.68 17.12
N LEU A 109 -0.87 4.50 18.18
CA LEU A 109 -2.22 5.02 18.34
C LEU A 109 -2.23 6.31 19.16
N LEU A 110 -3.15 7.21 18.83
CA LEU A 110 -3.34 8.47 19.54
C LEU A 110 -4.71 8.58 20.21
N ASP A 111 -4.79 9.34 21.30
CA ASP A 111 -6.05 9.73 21.94
C ASP A 111 -6.71 10.93 21.22
N ASP A 112 -7.86 11.37 21.73
CA ASP A 112 -8.64 12.47 21.14
C ASP A 112 -7.89 13.83 21.25
N GLU A 113 -6.96 13.94 22.19
CA GLU A 113 -6.06 15.07 22.39
C GLU A 113 -4.85 15.04 21.44
N GLY A 114 -4.62 13.91 20.75
CA GLY A 114 -3.49 13.69 19.84
C GLY A 114 -2.21 13.23 20.54
N ALA A 115 -2.28 12.87 21.82
CA ALA A 115 -1.20 12.26 22.56
C ALA A 115 -1.17 10.75 22.35
N TYR A 116 -0.03 10.12 22.63
CA TYR A 116 0.14 8.69 22.44
C TYR A 116 -0.73 7.88 23.42
N ALA A 117 -1.52 6.96 22.87
CA ALA A 117 -2.49 6.15 23.62
C ALA A 117 -2.15 4.65 23.62
N GLY A 118 -1.26 4.20 22.74
CA GLY A 118 -0.86 2.79 22.65
C GLY A 118 -0.24 2.44 21.31
N TYR A 119 -0.09 1.14 21.07
CA TYR A 119 0.48 0.60 19.84
C TYR A 119 -0.29 -0.65 19.45
N ASN A 120 -0.59 -0.80 18.16
CA ASN A 120 -1.09 -2.05 17.59
C ASN A 120 0.09 -2.78 16.95
N GLU A 121 0.48 -3.93 17.50
CA GLU A 121 1.63 -4.69 16.99
C GLU A 121 1.22 -5.47 15.75
N LEU A 122 2.09 -5.51 14.73
CA LEU A 122 1.79 -6.27 13.51
C LEU A 122 1.57 -7.77 13.80
N SER A 123 2.21 -8.29 14.86
CA SER A 123 2.01 -9.66 15.36
C SER A 123 0.60 -9.95 15.89
N ASP A 124 -0.24 -8.93 16.10
CA ASP A 124 -1.62 -9.09 16.54
C ASP A 124 -2.56 -9.56 15.41
N ILE A 125 -2.05 -9.70 14.18
CA ILE A 125 -2.79 -10.31 13.07
C ILE A 125 -3.12 -11.77 13.43
N THR A 126 -4.41 -12.05 13.65
CA THR A 126 -4.93 -13.35 14.12
C THR A 126 -5.57 -14.22 13.03
N GLY A 127 -5.30 -13.94 11.76
CA GLY A 127 -5.81 -14.73 10.64
C GLY A 127 -5.38 -14.20 9.26
N PRO A 128 -5.83 -14.85 8.17
CA PRO A 128 -5.49 -14.41 6.82
C PRO A 128 -6.06 -13.03 6.55
N VAL A 129 -5.25 -12.20 5.90
CA VAL A 129 -5.61 -10.85 5.42
C VAL A 129 -5.60 -10.88 3.91
N ASP A 130 -6.57 -10.23 3.27
CA ASP A 130 -6.70 -10.25 1.81
C ASP A 130 -5.73 -9.25 1.16
N LEU A 131 -5.51 -8.12 1.85
CA LEU A 131 -4.57 -7.06 1.46
C LEU A 131 -3.73 -6.64 2.66
N LEU A 132 -2.40 -6.72 2.51
CA LEU A 132 -1.43 -6.13 3.43
C LEU A 132 -0.82 -4.89 2.79
N TYR A 133 -1.03 -3.73 3.40
CA TYR A 133 -0.52 -2.45 2.92
C TYR A 133 0.54 -1.90 3.88
N LEU A 134 1.79 -1.90 3.44
CA LEU A 134 2.93 -1.31 4.14
C LEU A 134 3.09 0.14 3.69
N SER A 135 2.42 1.05 4.42
CA SER A 135 2.29 2.46 4.01
C SER A 135 3.46 3.33 4.47
N ASP A 136 3.94 3.13 5.70
CA ASP A 136 5.05 3.90 6.25
C ASP A 136 5.82 3.10 7.32
N ALA A 137 7.14 2.95 7.15
CA ALA A 137 8.01 2.24 8.08
C ALA A 137 9.10 3.12 8.71
N TYR A 138 9.10 4.43 8.48
CA TYR A 138 10.15 5.33 8.98
C TYR A 138 10.22 5.41 10.51
N GLY A 139 9.11 5.15 11.20
CA GLY A 139 9.08 5.17 12.66
C GLY A 139 9.01 6.59 13.22
N ILE A 140 9.06 6.68 14.54
CA ILE A 140 9.02 7.95 15.30
C ILE A 140 10.25 8.05 16.19
N GLU A 141 10.93 9.20 16.22
CA GLU A 141 11.90 9.50 17.28
C GLU A 141 11.20 10.37 18.33
N GLN A 142 10.84 9.80 19.48
CA GLN A 142 10.28 10.59 20.58
C GLN A 142 10.98 10.31 21.92
N LYS A 143 11.56 11.37 22.47
CA LYS A 143 12.09 11.38 23.85
C LYS A 143 10.92 11.63 24.81
N GLY A 144 10.61 10.65 25.67
CA GLY A 144 9.75 10.91 26.84
C GLY A 144 8.80 9.79 27.29
N VAL A 145 8.67 8.69 26.54
CA VAL A 145 7.90 7.51 26.98
C VAL A 145 8.89 6.42 27.40
N GLU A 146 8.59 5.67 28.49
CA GLU A 146 9.48 4.66 29.08
C GLU A 146 9.93 3.57 28.08
N THR A 147 9.25 3.43 26.95
CA THR A 147 9.70 2.72 25.76
C THR A 147 10.06 3.75 24.69
N THR A 148 11.36 3.99 24.51
CA THR A 148 11.86 4.74 23.35
C THR A 148 11.75 3.83 22.14
N THR A 149 10.69 3.95 21.34
CA THR A 149 10.61 3.24 20.05
C THR A 149 11.60 3.92 19.12
N TYR A 150 12.68 3.23 18.76
CA TYR A 150 13.67 3.75 17.83
C TYR A 150 13.16 3.60 16.38
N ASN A 151 13.73 4.43 15.50
CA ASN A 151 13.62 4.35 14.06
C ASN A 151 14.31 3.05 13.55
N ASP A 152 13.64 1.92 13.74
CA ASP A 152 14.19 0.59 13.46
C ASP A 152 13.70 0.00 12.12
N GLY A 153 13.03 0.81 11.29
CA GLY A 153 12.44 0.34 10.03
C GLY A 153 11.50 -0.84 10.23
N ILE A 154 11.54 -1.79 9.29
CA ILE A 154 10.90 -3.10 9.44
C ILE A 154 11.83 -4.02 10.21
N THR A 155 11.35 -4.55 11.33
CA THR A 155 12.06 -5.55 12.14
C THR A 155 11.94 -6.94 11.52
N ALA A 156 12.82 -7.86 11.92
CA ALA A 156 12.78 -9.23 11.42
C ALA A 156 11.50 -9.99 11.85
N ASP A 157 10.92 -9.63 13.00
CA ASP A 157 9.68 -10.24 13.48
C ASP A 157 8.48 -9.71 12.67
N GLU A 158 8.45 -8.40 12.36
CA GLU A 158 7.47 -7.83 11.42
C GLU A 158 7.62 -8.43 10.03
N MET A 159 8.85 -8.59 9.53
CA MET A 159 9.12 -9.24 8.24
C MET A 159 8.57 -10.67 8.21
N SER A 160 8.66 -11.40 9.32
CA SER A 160 8.11 -12.76 9.42
C SER A 160 6.58 -12.76 9.29
N VAL A 161 5.90 -11.77 9.88
CA VAL A 161 4.44 -11.59 9.71
C VAL A 161 4.10 -11.16 8.28
N ILE A 162 4.87 -10.25 7.68
CA ILE A 162 4.69 -9.82 6.29
C ILE A 162 4.80 -11.03 5.35
N SER A 163 5.84 -11.84 5.51
CA SER A 163 6.02 -13.08 4.75
C SER A 163 4.88 -14.05 4.99
N TYR A 164 4.43 -14.22 6.23
CA TYR A 164 3.27 -15.08 6.53
C TYR A 164 2.01 -14.62 5.80
N CYS A 165 1.70 -13.32 5.79
CA CYS A 165 0.56 -12.78 5.06
C CYS A 165 0.67 -13.07 3.55
N TYR A 166 1.84 -12.79 2.96
CA TYR A 166 2.10 -13.05 1.54
C TYR A 166 1.93 -14.54 1.18
N GLU A 167 2.58 -15.43 1.92
CA GLU A 167 2.52 -16.88 1.70
C GLU A 167 1.11 -17.46 1.98
N SER A 168 0.31 -16.77 2.79
CA SER A 168 -1.11 -17.11 3.03
C SER A 168 -2.04 -16.66 1.90
N GLY A 169 -1.53 -15.94 0.89
CA GLY A 169 -2.27 -15.51 -0.29
C GLY A 169 -2.66 -14.03 -0.30
N ALA A 170 -2.13 -13.21 0.61
CA ALA A 170 -2.44 -11.77 0.62
C ALA A 170 -1.80 -11.06 -0.57
N THR A 171 -2.55 -10.16 -1.22
CA THR A 171 -1.93 -9.11 -2.03
C THR A 171 -1.12 -8.21 -1.11
N VAL A 172 0.12 -7.89 -1.46
CA VAL A 172 0.97 -7.00 -0.67
C VAL A 172 1.22 -5.72 -1.45
N LEU A 173 0.97 -4.57 -0.83
CA LEU A 173 1.29 -3.26 -1.38
C LEU A 173 2.27 -2.53 -0.47
N THR A 174 3.31 -1.95 -1.05
CA THR A 174 4.44 -1.37 -0.31
C THR A 174 4.84 -0.02 -0.90
N GLU A 175 5.34 0.90 -0.06
CA GLU A 175 5.85 2.22 -0.50
C GLU A 175 7.33 2.44 -0.12
N MET A 176 7.96 3.43 -0.77
CA MET A 176 9.33 3.95 -0.59
C MET A 176 9.94 3.87 0.83
N THR A 177 9.13 4.13 1.86
CA THR A 177 9.63 4.17 3.25
C THR A 177 10.21 2.85 3.75
N MET A 178 9.90 1.73 3.07
CA MET A 178 10.43 0.42 3.41
C MET A 178 11.97 0.35 3.31
N PHE A 179 12.59 0.97 2.31
CA PHE A 179 14.04 0.89 2.07
C PHE A 179 14.84 2.10 2.55
N SER A 180 14.15 3.20 2.86
CA SER A 180 14.76 4.45 3.33
C SER A 180 14.92 4.51 4.86
N SER A 181 14.49 3.47 5.57
CA SER A 181 14.65 3.29 7.01
C SER A 181 15.80 2.32 7.32
N PRO A 182 16.42 2.35 8.51
CA PRO A 182 17.43 1.36 8.89
C PRO A 182 16.86 -0.06 8.82
N LEU A 183 17.53 -0.95 8.09
CA LEU A 183 17.16 -2.37 7.97
C LEU A 183 18.37 -3.24 8.25
N SER A 184 18.14 -4.42 8.82
CA SER A 184 19.16 -5.48 8.80
C SER A 184 19.34 -6.01 7.37
N ASP A 185 20.53 -6.50 7.04
CA ASP A 185 20.83 -7.07 5.71
C ASP A 185 19.84 -8.19 5.32
N SER A 186 19.40 -9.00 6.30
CA SER A 186 18.42 -10.07 6.10
C SER A 186 17.06 -9.51 5.69
N VAL A 187 16.53 -8.52 6.43
CA VAL A 187 15.24 -7.91 6.12
C VAL A 187 15.30 -7.15 4.79
N TYR A 188 16.38 -6.41 4.54
CA TYR A 188 16.60 -5.72 3.27
C TYR A 188 16.56 -6.68 2.07
N THR A 189 17.27 -7.80 2.17
CA THR A 189 17.31 -8.83 1.11
C THR A 189 15.94 -9.45 0.89
N GLN A 190 15.21 -9.75 1.96
CA GLN A 190 13.86 -10.31 1.89
C GLN A 190 12.86 -9.33 1.26
N LEU A 191 12.88 -8.06 1.65
CA LEU A 191 12.02 -7.03 1.07
C LEU A 191 12.32 -6.81 -0.42
N CYS A 192 13.60 -6.73 -0.81
CA CYS A 192 13.98 -6.62 -2.23
C CYS A 192 13.48 -7.83 -3.04
N ALA A 193 13.64 -9.04 -2.49
CA ALA A 193 13.17 -10.26 -3.13
C ALA A 193 11.64 -10.31 -3.24
N MET A 194 10.91 -9.94 -2.19
CA MET A 194 9.44 -9.91 -2.17
C MET A 194 8.88 -8.86 -3.14
N CYS A 195 9.41 -7.64 -3.11
CA CYS A 195 8.95 -6.52 -3.94
C CYS A 195 9.42 -6.63 -5.39
N GLY A 196 10.46 -7.42 -5.67
CA GLY A 196 11.03 -7.56 -7.01
C GLY A 196 11.79 -6.32 -7.48
N VAL A 197 12.35 -5.54 -6.55
CA VAL A 197 13.08 -4.31 -6.88
C VAL A 197 14.43 -4.26 -6.19
N THR A 198 15.34 -3.50 -6.77
CA THR A 198 16.63 -3.12 -6.18
C THR A 198 16.68 -1.59 -6.06
N PRO A 199 16.66 -1.04 -4.83
CA PRO A 199 16.91 0.38 -4.61
C PRO A 199 18.30 0.78 -5.09
N THR A 200 18.40 1.91 -5.82
CA THR A 200 19.70 2.44 -6.28
C THR A 200 20.48 3.16 -5.17
N GLY A 201 19.82 3.42 -4.03
CA GLY A 201 20.33 4.24 -2.93
C GLY A 201 20.12 5.75 -3.12
N TRP A 202 19.47 6.18 -4.21
CA TRP A 202 19.09 7.56 -4.44
C TRP A 202 17.63 7.83 -4.07
N LEU A 203 17.41 8.81 -3.19
CA LEU A 203 16.12 9.37 -2.85
C LEU A 203 16.01 10.77 -3.44
N GLY A 204 14.82 11.18 -3.83
CA GLY A 204 14.57 12.53 -4.29
C GLY A 204 13.37 13.16 -3.61
N ARG A 205 13.40 14.49 -3.54
CA ARG A 205 12.31 15.32 -3.06
C ARG A 205 12.13 16.49 -4.01
N TYR A 206 10.91 16.67 -4.49
CA TYR A 206 10.52 17.92 -5.13
C TYR A 206 10.41 19.04 -4.09
N ILE A 207 11.00 20.19 -4.38
CA ILE A 207 10.93 21.39 -3.54
C ILE A 207 10.20 22.48 -4.34
N PHE A 208 9.14 23.03 -3.75
CA PHE A 208 8.35 24.06 -4.42
C PHE A 208 9.15 25.35 -4.62
N ASP A 209 9.93 25.74 -3.60
CA ASP A 209 10.83 26.89 -3.67
C ASP A 209 12.11 26.63 -2.85
N LEU A 210 13.26 26.56 -3.52
CA LEU A 210 14.56 26.29 -2.90
C LEU A 210 15.04 27.40 -1.96
N GLN A 211 14.33 28.53 -1.87
CA GLN A 211 14.55 29.57 -0.86
C GLN A 211 13.65 29.42 0.38
N ASP A 212 12.61 28.58 0.31
CA ASP A 212 11.71 28.29 1.42
C ASP A 212 12.27 27.13 2.26
N PHE A 213 12.98 27.48 3.32
CA PHE A 213 13.58 26.51 4.24
C PHE A 213 12.55 25.72 5.07
N THR A 214 11.24 26.02 4.98
CA THR A 214 10.20 25.20 5.62
C THR A 214 9.87 23.93 4.83
N ASP A 215 10.16 23.92 3.51
CA ASP A 215 9.97 22.75 2.63
C ASP A 215 11.26 21.93 2.45
N ILE A 216 12.41 22.49 2.83
CA ILE A 216 13.72 21.83 2.72
C ILE A 216 14.06 21.11 4.03
N PRO A 217 14.49 19.82 3.99
CA PRO A 217 14.97 19.13 5.19
C PRO A 217 16.12 19.90 5.86
N GLU A 218 16.09 20.04 7.19
CA GLU A 218 17.06 20.86 7.94
C GLU A 218 18.52 20.46 7.70
N TRP A 219 18.78 19.18 7.43
CA TRP A 219 20.10 18.63 7.15
C TRP A 219 20.61 18.93 5.74
N ALA A 220 19.74 19.23 4.77
CA ALA A 220 20.11 19.29 3.35
C ALA A 220 21.04 20.46 3.05
N ARG A 221 20.71 21.65 3.58
CA ARG A 221 21.51 22.86 3.38
C ARG A 221 22.94 22.75 3.93
N PRO A 222 23.16 22.49 5.24
CA PRO A 222 24.51 22.43 5.78
C PRO A 222 25.35 21.33 5.11
N TRP A 223 24.74 20.21 4.75
CA TRP A 223 25.45 19.15 4.01
C TRP A 223 25.86 19.61 2.61
N TYR A 224 24.96 20.23 1.85
CA TYR A 224 25.29 20.76 0.52
C TYR A 224 26.41 21.80 0.57
N GLU A 225 26.32 22.77 1.49
CA GLU A 225 27.32 23.82 1.64
C GLU A 225 28.70 23.25 2.03
N GLN A 226 28.72 22.22 2.87
CA GLN A 226 29.93 21.49 3.22
C GLN A 226 30.51 20.70 2.04
N GLN A 227 29.65 20.04 1.25
CA GLN A 227 30.06 19.22 0.12
C GLN A 227 30.67 20.05 -1.01
N GLU A 228 30.00 21.15 -1.39
CA GLU A 228 30.39 21.96 -2.55
C GLU A 228 31.30 23.14 -2.18
N GLY A 229 31.42 23.47 -0.89
CA GLY A 229 32.21 24.61 -0.41
C GLY A 229 31.64 25.98 -0.81
N ILE A 230 30.36 26.01 -1.19
CA ILE A 230 29.63 27.22 -1.60
C ILE A 230 28.33 27.37 -0.80
N GLU A 231 27.91 28.61 -0.57
CA GLU A 231 26.64 28.88 0.12
C GLU A 231 25.43 28.48 -0.72
N TRP A 232 24.36 28.01 -0.05
CA TRP A 232 23.08 27.73 -0.69
C TRP A 232 22.42 29.03 -1.12
N ARG A 233 22.32 29.24 -2.44
CA ARG A 233 21.73 30.46 -3.03
C ARG A 233 20.73 30.14 -4.13
N PHE A 234 20.09 28.98 -4.04
CA PHE A 234 19.07 28.55 -4.98
C PHE A 234 17.72 29.19 -4.68
N THR A 235 16.92 29.38 -5.72
CA THR A 235 15.58 29.98 -5.64
C THR A 235 14.63 29.28 -6.61
N GLY A 236 13.35 29.26 -6.28
CA GLY A 236 12.33 28.68 -7.13
C GLY A 236 12.34 27.15 -7.12
N PRO A 237 11.51 26.52 -7.97
CA PRO A 237 11.32 25.09 -7.99
C PRO A 237 12.58 24.27 -8.25
N GLY A 238 12.69 23.12 -7.58
CA GLY A 238 13.81 22.20 -7.78
C GLY A 238 13.54 20.77 -7.34
N ILE A 239 14.52 19.89 -7.59
CA ILE A 239 14.61 18.57 -6.96
C ILE A 239 15.89 18.50 -6.16
N LEU A 240 15.75 18.06 -4.91
CA LEU A 240 16.84 17.54 -4.13
C LEU A 240 16.98 16.05 -4.45
N LEU A 241 18.16 15.59 -4.84
CA LEU A 241 18.44 14.17 -4.98
C LEU A 241 19.62 13.81 -4.07
N VAL A 242 19.44 12.81 -3.22
CA VAL A 242 20.37 12.43 -2.17
C VAL A 242 20.64 10.94 -2.19
N SER A 243 21.90 10.58 -2.00
CA SER A 243 22.34 9.24 -1.65
C SER A 243 23.16 9.31 -0.37
N LYS A 244 23.69 8.19 0.12
CA LYS A 244 24.49 8.12 1.35
C LYS A 244 25.64 9.14 1.39
N ASP A 245 26.28 9.38 0.26
CA ASP A 245 27.54 10.14 0.20
C ASP A 245 27.43 11.44 -0.62
N ARG A 246 26.26 11.72 -1.21
CA ARG A 246 26.13 12.77 -2.22
C ARG A 246 24.76 13.46 -2.19
N ILE A 247 24.78 14.78 -2.29
CA ILE A 247 23.61 15.63 -2.45
C ILE A 247 23.69 16.44 -3.74
N LEU A 248 22.67 16.33 -4.58
CA LEU A 248 22.51 17.07 -5.83
C LEU A 248 21.25 17.92 -5.78
N ILE A 249 21.33 19.12 -6.34
CA ILE A 249 20.21 20.07 -6.42
C ILE A 249 19.97 20.39 -7.88
N PHE A 250 18.81 20.05 -8.40
CA PHE A 250 18.40 20.40 -9.75
C PHE A 250 17.49 21.63 -9.69
N THR A 251 17.78 22.66 -10.48
CA THR A 251 17.04 23.93 -10.47
C THR A 251 16.31 24.23 -11.76
N GLN A 252 15.17 24.91 -11.64
CA GLN A 252 14.42 25.37 -12.79
C GLN A 252 15.22 26.40 -13.60
N ASN A 253 15.12 26.33 -14.92
CA ASN A 253 15.78 27.17 -15.94
C ASN A 253 17.24 26.79 -16.27
N GLU A 254 17.94 26.07 -15.39
CA GLU A 254 19.28 25.54 -15.67
C GLU A 254 19.19 24.04 -16.02
N ASP A 255 18.78 23.23 -15.04
CA ASP A 255 18.79 21.78 -15.13
C ASP A 255 17.55 21.22 -15.86
N PHE A 256 16.48 22.00 -15.93
CA PHE A 256 15.24 21.60 -16.59
C PHE A 256 14.41 22.81 -17.01
N GLN A 257 13.48 22.58 -17.95
CA GLN A 257 12.59 23.59 -18.50
C GLN A 257 11.15 23.25 -18.11
N SER A 258 10.35 24.26 -17.76
CA SER A 258 8.93 24.17 -17.33
C SER A 258 8.68 23.66 -15.89
N ASN A 259 7.39 23.51 -15.53
CA ASN A 259 6.90 23.05 -14.23
C ASN A 259 6.83 21.50 -14.14
N ASN A 260 7.30 20.81 -15.19
CA ASN A 260 7.03 19.39 -15.44
C ASN A 260 8.29 18.54 -15.27
N LEU A 261 8.95 18.68 -14.12
CA LEU A 261 10.28 18.12 -13.89
C LEU A 261 10.28 16.60 -13.80
N LEU A 262 9.43 16.03 -12.94
CA LEU A 262 9.31 14.60 -12.75
C LEU A 262 7.88 14.20 -13.10
N LYS A 263 7.73 13.51 -14.23
CA LYS A 263 6.43 12.98 -14.65
C LYS A 263 6.31 11.54 -14.21
N ILE A 264 5.08 11.14 -13.91
CA ILE A 264 4.71 9.74 -13.72
C ILE A 264 3.62 9.37 -14.72
N PHE A 265 3.76 8.20 -15.34
CA PHE A 265 2.78 7.65 -16.27
C PHE A 265 2.80 6.12 -16.23
N VAL A 266 1.65 5.51 -16.54
CA VAL A 266 1.54 4.05 -16.73
C VAL A 266 2.20 3.67 -18.06
N ASN A 267 2.97 2.59 -18.08
CA ASN A 267 3.60 2.10 -19.30
C ASN A 267 2.56 1.51 -20.27
N GLU A 268 2.82 1.63 -21.58
CA GLU A 268 1.90 1.23 -22.66
C GLU A 268 1.33 -0.19 -22.48
N ALA A 269 2.14 -1.14 -21.98
CA ALA A 269 1.72 -2.52 -21.75
C ALA A 269 0.60 -2.69 -20.70
N TYR A 270 0.39 -1.69 -19.84
CA TYR A 270 -0.57 -1.71 -18.73
C TYR A 270 -1.61 -0.57 -18.82
N GLU A 271 -1.65 0.17 -19.93
CA GLU A 271 -2.61 1.28 -20.11
C GLU A 271 -4.06 0.81 -20.11
N ASP A 272 -4.33 -0.39 -20.64
CA ASP A 272 -5.68 -0.96 -20.64
C ASP A 272 -6.11 -1.37 -19.22
N GLU A 273 -5.20 -1.99 -18.48
CA GLU A 273 -5.39 -2.42 -17.09
C GLU A 273 -5.62 -1.19 -16.18
N PHE A 274 -4.73 -0.20 -16.24
CA PHE A 274 -4.80 1.01 -15.41
C PHE A 274 -5.34 2.24 -16.17
N SER A 275 -6.35 2.04 -17.03
CA SER A 275 -6.90 3.07 -17.93
C SER A 275 -7.47 4.32 -17.22
N GLY A 276 -7.76 4.20 -15.92
CA GLY A 276 -8.16 5.32 -15.08
C GLY A 276 -7.03 6.30 -14.73
N CYS A 277 -5.77 5.86 -14.82
CA CYS A 277 -4.60 6.65 -14.46
C CYS A 277 -4.23 7.63 -15.59
N ARG A 278 -3.96 8.88 -15.23
CA ARG A 278 -3.49 9.91 -16.16
C ARG A 278 -2.06 10.29 -15.82
N THR A 279 -1.27 10.62 -16.84
CA THR A 279 0.05 11.24 -16.64
C THR A 279 -0.08 12.45 -15.72
N ALA A 280 0.78 12.51 -14.71
CA ALA A 280 0.81 13.59 -13.73
C ALA A 280 2.25 14.03 -13.48
N ASN A 281 2.41 15.25 -12.96
CA ASN A 281 3.66 15.65 -12.32
C ASN A 281 3.69 15.11 -10.89
N PHE A 282 4.86 14.65 -10.45
CA PHE A 282 5.06 14.12 -9.10
C PHE A 282 5.86 15.12 -8.26
N TYR A 283 5.27 15.55 -7.15
CA TYR A 283 5.77 16.66 -6.32
C TYR A 283 6.12 16.24 -4.89
N ASN A 284 6.31 14.95 -4.62
CA ASN A 284 6.63 14.44 -3.29
C ASN A 284 8.00 13.77 -3.22
N TRP A 285 8.29 13.10 -2.12
CA TRP A 285 9.40 12.17 -1.99
C TRP A 285 9.23 10.97 -2.91
N PHE A 286 10.33 10.59 -3.58
CA PHE A 286 10.42 9.41 -4.41
C PHE A 286 11.78 8.74 -4.21
N GLU A 287 11.87 7.47 -4.57
CA GLU A 287 13.14 6.76 -4.67
C GLU A 287 13.38 6.26 -6.09
N LEU A 288 14.65 6.10 -6.43
CA LEU A 288 15.06 5.54 -7.70
C LEU A 288 15.32 4.05 -7.50
N VAL A 289 14.51 3.21 -8.15
CA VAL A 289 14.62 1.74 -8.09
C VAL A 289 14.75 1.14 -9.47
N GLU A 290 15.40 -0.03 -9.51
CA GLU A 290 15.48 -0.88 -10.68
C GLU A 290 14.63 -2.14 -10.48
N PRO A 291 13.74 -2.50 -11.42
CA PRO A 291 12.99 -3.75 -11.34
C PRO A 291 13.93 -4.95 -11.55
N ASN A 292 13.81 -5.95 -10.69
CA ASN A 292 14.52 -7.21 -10.83
C ASN A 292 13.94 -8.01 -12.02
N TYR A 293 14.72 -8.94 -12.56
CA TYR A 293 14.29 -9.79 -13.66
C TYR A 293 12.94 -10.48 -13.36
N GLY A 294 12.00 -10.38 -14.31
CA GLY A 294 10.65 -10.94 -14.16
C GLY A 294 9.67 -10.06 -13.37
N THR A 295 10.10 -8.89 -12.91
CA THR A 295 9.20 -7.90 -12.27
C THR A 295 8.67 -6.94 -13.31
N GLU A 296 7.37 -6.71 -13.26
CA GLU A 296 6.66 -5.84 -14.18
C GLU A 296 6.82 -4.38 -13.76
N GLN A 297 7.18 -3.49 -14.69
CA GLN A 297 7.20 -2.05 -14.47
C GLN A 297 5.88 -1.46 -14.95
N ILE A 298 4.94 -1.31 -14.02
CA ILE A 298 3.59 -0.81 -14.30
C ILE A 298 3.63 0.68 -14.67
N ALA A 299 4.40 1.47 -13.91
CA ALA A 299 4.53 2.90 -14.14
C ALA A 299 5.98 3.37 -14.09
N THR A 300 6.23 4.49 -14.77
CA THR A 300 7.57 5.05 -14.97
C THR A 300 7.61 6.49 -14.49
N TYR A 301 8.68 6.82 -13.76
CA TYR A 301 9.13 8.18 -13.60
C TYR A 301 9.97 8.59 -14.80
N GLU A 302 9.75 9.81 -15.30
CA GLU A 302 10.60 10.42 -16.31
C GLU A 302 10.99 11.83 -15.90
N PHE A 303 12.29 12.03 -15.71
CA PHE A 303 12.88 13.35 -15.54
C PHE A 303 12.94 14.09 -16.87
N ASN A 304 12.40 15.29 -16.91
CA ASN A 304 12.45 16.18 -18.06
C ASN A 304 13.65 17.14 -17.97
N PHE A 305 14.85 16.58 -17.89
CA PHE A 305 16.09 17.36 -17.79
C PHE A 305 16.45 18.06 -19.09
N SER A 306 17.10 19.22 -18.98
CA SER A 306 17.84 19.85 -20.07
C SER A 306 19.13 19.06 -20.35
N THR A 307 19.87 19.43 -21.40
CA THR A 307 21.22 18.85 -21.63
C THR A 307 22.12 19.04 -20.40
N ALA A 308 22.11 20.23 -19.78
CA ALA A 308 22.89 20.51 -18.58
C ALA A 308 22.41 19.66 -17.38
N GLY A 309 21.10 19.51 -17.21
CA GLY A 309 20.54 18.65 -16.16
C GLY A 309 20.93 17.18 -16.34
N MET A 310 20.91 16.65 -17.56
CA MET A 310 21.37 15.29 -17.85
C MET A 310 22.87 15.11 -17.63
N GLU A 311 23.70 16.10 -17.97
CA GLU A 311 25.13 16.08 -17.70
C GLU A 311 25.41 16.02 -16.20
N LYS A 312 24.68 16.81 -15.41
CA LYS A 312 24.73 16.78 -13.94
C LYS A 312 24.20 15.47 -13.36
N PHE A 313 23.14 14.91 -13.95
CA PHE A 313 22.52 13.65 -13.54
C PHE A 313 23.35 12.41 -13.93
N ALA A 314 24.38 12.54 -14.77
CA ALA A 314 25.18 11.42 -15.24
C ALA A 314 25.93 10.66 -14.13
N GLU A 315 26.13 11.27 -12.95
CA GLU A 315 26.65 10.56 -11.76
C GLU A 315 25.62 9.62 -11.10
N VAL A 316 24.33 9.81 -11.39
CA VAL A 316 23.21 9.01 -10.88
C VAL A 316 22.88 7.89 -11.86
N SER A 317 22.64 8.25 -13.13
CA SER A 317 22.31 7.30 -14.19
C SER A 317 22.47 7.92 -15.58
N ASN A 318 22.61 7.05 -16.58
CA ASN A 318 22.62 7.44 -18.00
C ASN A 318 21.22 7.62 -18.60
N THR A 319 20.16 7.27 -17.86
CA THR A 319 18.76 7.38 -18.30
C THR A 319 17.95 8.25 -17.33
N PRO A 320 17.07 9.12 -17.82
CA PRO A 320 16.17 9.90 -16.97
C PRO A 320 14.92 9.11 -16.54
N ARG A 321 14.87 7.79 -16.75
CA ARG A 321 13.68 6.96 -16.53
C ARG A 321 13.92 5.88 -15.48
N PHE A 322 13.01 5.79 -14.53
CA PHE A 322 13.06 4.83 -13.43
C PHE A 322 11.68 4.24 -13.18
N ALA A 323 11.63 3.07 -12.56
CA ALA A 323 10.35 2.48 -12.16
C ALA A 323 9.70 3.35 -11.06
N ALA A 324 8.42 3.66 -11.25
CA ALA A 324 7.61 4.36 -10.25
C ALA A 324 6.66 3.40 -9.52
N VAL A 325 6.13 2.42 -10.25
CA VAL A 325 5.30 1.34 -9.71
C VAL A 325 5.73 0.04 -10.37
N THR A 326 5.99 -0.97 -9.55
CA THR A 326 6.28 -2.32 -10.02
C THR A 326 5.28 -3.33 -9.47
N ARG A 327 5.09 -4.41 -10.22
CA ARG A 327 4.31 -5.57 -9.80
C ARG A 327 5.15 -6.83 -9.95
N LYS A 328 5.33 -7.57 -8.86
CA LYS A 328 5.91 -8.91 -8.90
C LYS A 328 4.79 -9.93 -8.85
N THR A 329 4.76 -10.83 -9.84
CA THR A 329 3.83 -11.95 -9.88
C THR A 329 4.59 -13.28 -9.71
N GLN A 330 3.97 -14.23 -9.03
CA GLN A 330 4.51 -15.58 -8.85
C GLN A 330 3.38 -16.58 -8.92
N GLU A 331 3.60 -17.71 -9.60
CA GLU A 331 2.59 -18.75 -9.74
C GLU A 331 2.10 -19.22 -8.36
N GLY A 332 0.77 -19.25 -8.19
CA GLY A 332 0.11 -19.65 -6.95
C GLY A 332 0.16 -18.62 -5.81
N HIS A 333 0.62 -17.39 -6.07
CA HIS A 333 0.63 -16.30 -5.09
C HIS A 333 -0.07 -15.06 -5.66
N ALA A 334 -0.67 -14.28 -4.76
CA ALA A 334 -1.16 -12.95 -5.08
C ALA A 334 0.00 -12.00 -5.47
N PRO A 335 -0.27 -10.93 -6.23
CA PRO A 335 0.76 -9.98 -6.65
C PRO A 335 1.32 -9.16 -5.48
N VAL A 336 2.60 -8.76 -5.61
CA VAL A 336 3.22 -7.75 -4.75
C VAL A 336 3.40 -6.47 -5.56
N TYR A 337 2.84 -5.37 -5.08
CA TYR A 337 2.99 -4.03 -5.65
C TYR A 337 3.99 -3.20 -4.83
N TYR A 338 4.88 -2.51 -5.52
CA TYR A 338 5.85 -1.61 -4.91
C TYR A 338 5.78 -0.22 -5.55
N PHE A 339 5.54 0.80 -4.73
CA PHE A 339 5.41 2.20 -5.14
C PHE A 339 6.67 2.96 -4.69
N ALA A 340 7.47 3.41 -5.67
CA ALA A 340 8.74 4.10 -5.44
C ALA A 340 8.55 5.58 -5.09
N GLY A 341 7.53 5.93 -4.32
CA GLY A 341 7.32 7.28 -3.79
C GLY A 341 6.27 7.35 -2.70
N ASP A 342 6.20 8.50 -2.04
CA ASP A 342 5.24 8.80 -0.96
C ASP A 342 3.88 9.16 -1.60
N PHE A 343 3.16 8.12 -2.04
CA PHE A 343 1.98 8.23 -2.89
C PHE A 343 0.69 8.48 -2.10
N ASN A 344 0.63 7.93 -0.90
CA ASN A 344 -0.54 8.04 -0.02
C ASN A 344 -0.72 9.42 0.62
N ASP A 345 0.24 10.32 0.41
CA ASP A 345 0.22 11.65 0.98
C ASP A 345 -0.94 12.48 0.42
N TYR A 346 -1.85 12.86 1.31
CA TYR A 346 -3.04 13.63 0.97
C TYR A 346 -3.23 14.83 1.92
N THR A 347 -2.74 16.00 1.50
CA THR A 347 -2.77 17.25 2.27
C THR A 347 -4.16 17.91 2.35
N SER A 348 -5.08 17.53 1.48
CA SER A 348 -6.46 18.04 1.52
C SER A 348 -7.21 17.50 2.75
N GLY A 349 -8.08 18.33 3.34
CA GLY A 349 -9.01 17.89 4.38
C GLY A 349 -9.93 16.76 3.88
N ARG A 350 -10.49 15.96 4.80
CA ARG A 350 -11.39 14.84 4.46
C ARG A 350 -12.57 15.38 3.64
N ARG A 351 -12.62 15.00 2.36
CA ARG A 351 -13.73 15.35 1.47
C ARG A 351 -14.87 14.36 1.68
N TYR A 352 -16.11 14.84 1.60
CA TYR A 352 -17.28 13.97 1.64
C TYR A 352 -17.31 13.13 0.37
N SER A 353 -17.11 11.82 0.46
CA SER A 353 -17.00 10.92 -0.71
C SER A 353 -18.21 10.03 -0.92
N ASN A 354 -19.23 10.11 -0.05
CA ASN A 354 -20.38 9.20 0.00
C ASN A 354 -21.48 9.60 -1.00
N PHE A 355 -21.11 9.63 -2.28
CA PHE A 355 -21.99 9.81 -3.43
C PHE A 355 -21.36 9.18 -4.68
N LEU A 356 -22.18 8.81 -5.67
CA LEU A 356 -21.72 8.16 -6.89
C LEU A 356 -20.80 9.09 -7.71
N LEU A 357 -19.73 8.52 -8.27
CA LEU A 357 -18.76 9.24 -9.12
C LEU A 357 -18.00 10.35 -8.39
N SER A 358 -17.90 10.29 -7.06
CA SER A 358 -17.17 11.28 -6.25
C SER A 358 -15.69 11.36 -6.62
N ASP A 359 -15.04 10.22 -6.85
CA ASP A 359 -13.70 10.09 -7.42
C ASP A 359 -13.57 10.83 -8.77
N LYS A 360 -14.53 10.63 -9.69
CA LYS A 360 -14.51 11.28 -11.01
C LYS A 360 -14.73 12.79 -10.91
N LEU A 361 -15.60 13.24 -10.01
CA LEU A 361 -15.84 14.66 -9.75
C LEU A 361 -14.58 15.31 -9.19
N TYR A 362 -13.97 14.72 -8.15
CA TYR A 362 -12.77 15.30 -7.55
C TYR A 362 -11.58 15.28 -8.49
N ARG A 363 -11.44 14.24 -9.32
CA ARG A 363 -10.47 14.21 -10.42
C ARG A 363 -10.73 15.28 -11.49
N PHE A 364 -11.98 15.57 -11.79
CA PHE A 364 -12.32 16.66 -12.73
C PHE A 364 -12.03 18.05 -12.16
N LEU A 365 -12.22 18.22 -10.84
CA LEU A 365 -11.96 19.47 -10.13
C LEU A 365 -10.47 19.65 -9.77
N SER A 366 -9.69 18.57 -9.73
CA SER A 366 -8.25 18.66 -9.58
C SER A 366 -7.61 19.10 -10.89
N TYR A 367 -6.71 20.07 -10.79
CA TYR A 367 -5.88 20.52 -11.89
C TYR A 367 -4.45 20.61 -11.39
N ASP A 368 -3.51 20.44 -12.31
CA ASP A 368 -2.09 20.46 -11.98
C ASP A 368 -1.66 21.86 -11.54
N ARG A 369 -1.32 21.98 -10.26
CA ARG A 369 -0.69 23.16 -9.68
C ARG A 369 0.67 22.73 -9.18
N GLN A 370 1.69 23.48 -9.54
CA GLN A 370 3.05 23.20 -9.11
C GLN A 370 3.13 23.06 -7.58
N GLY A 371 3.68 21.94 -7.09
CA GLY A 371 3.77 21.60 -5.67
C GLY A 371 2.48 21.03 -5.04
N ASP A 372 1.36 20.98 -5.75
CA ASP A 372 0.10 20.42 -5.23
C ASP A 372 -0.04 18.93 -5.57
N ILE A 373 0.13 18.08 -4.54
CA ILE A 373 -0.01 16.63 -4.65
C ILE A 373 -1.47 16.16 -4.84
N THR A 374 -2.46 17.05 -4.69
CA THR A 374 -3.89 16.71 -4.85
C THR A 374 -4.21 16.22 -6.27
N ASN A 375 -3.57 16.81 -7.28
CA ASN A 375 -3.78 16.39 -8.67
C ASN A 375 -3.23 14.98 -8.91
N PHE A 376 -2.03 14.69 -8.40
CA PHE A 376 -1.45 13.35 -8.43
C PHE A 376 -2.37 12.33 -7.74
N PHE A 377 -2.88 12.66 -6.55
CA PHE A 377 -3.78 11.78 -5.80
C PHE A 377 -5.02 11.38 -6.63
N TRP A 378 -5.75 12.34 -7.18
CA TRP A 378 -7.00 12.04 -7.89
C TRP A 378 -6.80 11.54 -9.32
N SER A 379 -5.72 11.95 -9.99
CA SER A 379 -5.48 11.61 -11.40
C SER A 379 -4.67 10.33 -11.59
N PHE A 380 -3.87 9.92 -10.60
CA PHE A 380 -2.97 8.77 -10.70
C PHE A 380 -3.18 7.76 -9.56
N TYR A 381 -2.92 8.15 -8.30
CA TYR A 381 -2.94 7.20 -7.17
C TYR A 381 -4.32 6.58 -6.91
N SER A 382 -5.38 7.39 -6.81
CA SER A 382 -6.73 6.88 -6.51
C SER A 382 -7.25 5.93 -7.60
N PRO A 383 -7.17 6.25 -8.91
CA PRO A 383 -7.53 5.29 -9.95
C PRO A 383 -6.72 3.99 -9.89
N MET A 384 -5.40 4.07 -9.65
CA MET A 384 -4.54 2.89 -9.53
C MET A 384 -4.94 2.01 -8.35
N MET A 385 -5.14 2.61 -7.18
CA MET A 385 -5.55 1.89 -5.98
C MET A 385 -6.93 1.25 -6.12
N ILE A 386 -7.86 1.89 -6.81
CA ILE A 386 -9.18 1.30 -7.10
C ILE A 386 -9.03 0.03 -7.94
N GLU A 387 -8.18 0.07 -8.98
CA GLU A 387 -7.93 -1.11 -9.82
C GLU A 387 -7.27 -2.24 -9.02
N ILE A 388 -6.22 -1.95 -8.25
CA ILE A 388 -5.55 -2.94 -7.40
C ILE A 388 -6.53 -3.56 -6.40
N LEU A 389 -7.38 -2.74 -5.75
CA LEU A 389 -8.37 -3.22 -4.77
C LEU A 389 -9.45 -4.08 -5.43
N ASP A 390 -9.83 -3.79 -6.66
CA ASP A 390 -10.83 -4.57 -7.41
C ASP A 390 -10.31 -5.97 -7.80
N GLU A 391 -8.99 -6.15 -7.91
CA GLU A 391 -8.33 -7.43 -8.14
C GLU A 391 -8.07 -8.26 -6.86
N VAL A 392 -8.18 -7.67 -5.66
CA VAL A 392 -7.96 -8.40 -4.40
C VAL A 392 -9.04 -9.45 -4.22
N GLU A 393 -8.62 -10.72 -4.22
CA GLU A 393 -9.49 -11.85 -3.93
C GLU A 393 -9.58 -12.12 -2.42
N PRO A 394 -10.79 -12.21 -1.83
CA PRO A 394 -10.94 -12.59 -0.43
C PRO A 394 -10.43 -14.01 -0.18
N ILE A 395 -9.57 -14.15 0.83
CA ILE A 395 -9.02 -15.45 1.24
C ILE A 395 -10.08 -16.17 2.08
N GLU A 396 -10.59 -17.28 1.58
CA GLU A 396 -11.55 -18.09 2.33
C GLU A 396 -10.93 -18.60 3.63
N GLU A 397 -11.59 -18.30 4.75
CA GLU A 397 -11.16 -18.72 6.09
C GLU A 397 -11.12 -20.27 6.22
N ASN A 398 -11.93 -20.96 5.40
CA ASN A 398 -11.90 -22.41 5.26
C ASN A 398 -10.78 -22.91 4.36
N ALA A 399 -10.25 -22.16 3.39
CA ALA A 399 -9.06 -22.59 2.64
C ALA A 399 -7.81 -22.50 3.54
N ALA A 400 -7.74 -21.47 4.39
CA ALA A 400 -6.71 -21.35 5.43
C ALA A 400 -6.85 -22.40 6.54
N LYS A 401 -8.08 -22.85 6.86
CA LYS A 401 -8.33 -23.97 7.79
C LYS A 401 -8.31 -25.36 7.15
N GLU A 402 -8.61 -25.52 5.87
CA GLU A 402 -8.49 -26.78 5.12
C GLU A 402 -7.02 -27.09 4.82
N ALA A 403 -6.17 -26.06 4.75
CA ALA A 403 -4.72 -26.22 4.88
C ALA A 403 -4.31 -26.80 6.26
N HIS A 404 -5.18 -26.71 7.27
CA HIS A 404 -4.94 -27.13 8.65
C HIS A 404 -6.10 -27.94 9.26
N GLY A 405 -6.61 -28.93 8.53
CA GLY A 405 -7.14 -30.13 9.21
C GLY A 405 -6.04 -30.76 10.08
N GLU A 406 -6.34 -31.75 10.92
CA GLU A 406 -5.25 -32.54 11.53
C GLU A 406 -4.33 -33.06 10.41
N THR A 407 -3.17 -32.43 10.22
CA THR A 407 -2.22 -32.79 9.16
C THR A 407 -1.35 -33.95 9.60
N SER A 408 -1.31 -34.20 10.91
CA SER A 408 -0.63 -35.32 11.55
C SER A 408 -1.41 -35.82 12.76
N ARG A 409 -1.28 -37.11 13.08
CA ARG A 409 -1.84 -37.74 14.28
C ARG A 409 -1.00 -38.93 14.74
N VAL A 410 -1.21 -39.36 15.98
CA VAL A 410 -0.76 -40.68 16.45
C VAL A 410 -1.97 -41.60 16.51
N ALA A 411 -2.00 -42.61 15.65
CA ALA A 411 -3.08 -43.60 15.61
C ALA A 411 -2.49 -45.00 15.46
N TYR A 412 -3.08 -45.97 16.16
CA TYR A 412 -2.63 -47.37 16.13
C TYR A 412 -1.13 -47.57 16.42
N GLY A 413 -0.56 -46.71 17.29
CA GLY A 413 0.86 -46.76 17.66
C GLY A 413 1.82 -46.24 16.59
N LYS A 414 1.33 -45.47 15.61
CA LYS A 414 2.14 -44.91 14.52
C LYS A 414 1.85 -43.42 14.33
N PHE A 415 2.85 -42.69 13.84
CA PHE A 415 2.65 -41.35 13.29
C PHE A 415 1.98 -41.49 11.94
N GLN A 416 0.94 -40.71 11.70
CA GLN A 416 0.23 -40.66 10.43
C GLN A 416 0.11 -39.21 9.97
N VAL A 417 0.15 -38.99 8.66
CA VAL A 417 -0.06 -37.69 8.04
C VAL A 417 -1.21 -37.75 7.03
N ALA A 418 -1.94 -36.65 6.90
CA ALA A 418 -2.98 -36.52 5.90
C ALA A 418 -2.35 -36.26 4.52
N LYS A 419 -2.54 -37.19 3.57
CA LYS A 419 -2.08 -37.07 2.18
C LYS A 419 -3.15 -37.59 1.23
N ASN A 420 -3.44 -36.84 0.15
CA ASN A 420 -4.39 -37.21 -0.90
C ASN A 420 -5.78 -37.64 -0.37
N GLY A 421 -6.30 -36.94 0.65
CA GLY A 421 -7.60 -37.22 1.25
C GLY A 421 -7.65 -38.47 2.15
N GLY A 422 -6.50 -39.05 2.53
CA GLY A 422 -6.41 -40.19 3.44
C GLY A 422 -5.25 -40.11 4.42
N TRP A 423 -5.27 -40.97 5.43
CA TRP A 423 -4.20 -41.08 6.44
C TRP A 423 -3.13 -42.06 5.98
N GLN A 424 -1.87 -41.63 5.95
CA GLN A 424 -0.72 -42.47 5.60
C GLN A 424 0.23 -42.59 6.79
N ASP A 425 0.72 -43.80 7.06
CA ASP A 425 1.75 -44.03 8.05
C ASP A 425 3.04 -43.29 7.66
N LEU A 426 3.58 -42.51 8.60
CA LEU A 426 4.84 -41.80 8.47
C LEU A 426 5.91 -42.54 9.28
N GLU A 427 6.87 -43.14 8.58
CA GLU A 427 8.10 -43.60 9.20
C GLU A 427 9.04 -42.41 9.38
N MET A 428 9.30 -42.00 10.62
CA MET A 428 10.14 -40.85 10.92
C MET A 428 11.62 -41.21 10.87
N LYS A 429 12.35 -40.54 9.99
CA LYS A 429 13.81 -40.50 9.91
C LYS A 429 14.23 -39.12 10.37
N ALA A 430 14.32 -38.96 11.69
CA ALA A 430 14.58 -37.68 12.32
C ALA A 430 16.08 -37.43 12.48
N VAL A 431 16.51 -36.21 12.19
CA VAL A 431 17.81 -35.69 12.61
C VAL A 431 17.59 -34.52 13.55
N SER A 432 18.29 -34.51 14.67
CA SER A 432 18.28 -33.36 15.58
C SER A 432 19.26 -32.32 15.08
N ILE A 433 18.84 -31.06 15.06
CA ILE A 433 19.70 -29.93 14.71
C ILE A 433 20.03 -29.10 15.95
N ASN A 434 21.17 -28.42 15.89
CA ASN A 434 21.49 -27.33 16.78
C ASN A 434 21.27 -26.02 16.01
N GLY A 435 20.49 -25.08 16.55
CA GLY A 435 20.29 -23.77 15.94
C GLY A 435 21.50 -22.84 16.07
N CYS A 436 22.45 -23.17 16.95
CA CYS A 436 23.64 -22.36 17.19
C CYS A 436 24.66 -22.54 16.08
N GLU A 437 25.10 -21.43 15.49
CA GLU A 437 26.21 -21.42 14.54
C GLU A 437 27.53 -21.85 15.23
N PRO A 438 28.53 -22.34 14.47
CA PRO A 438 29.79 -22.79 15.04
C PRO A 438 30.50 -21.70 15.85
N GLY A 439 30.55 -21.87 17.17
CA GLY A 439 31.18 -20.92 18.10
C GLY A 439 30.18 -20.12 18.93
N GLU A 440 28.90 -20.17 18.61
CA GLU A 440 27.84 -19.43 19.30
C GLU A 440 27.17 -20.25 20.40
N SER A 441 26.64 -19.55 21.41
CA SER A 441 25.90 -20.15 22.52
C SER A 441 24.38 -20.07 22.38
N GLU A 442 23.89 -19.27 21.42
CA GLU A 442 22.47 -19.09 21.14
C GLU A 442 22.20 -19.30 19.63
N PRO A 443 20.98 -19.71 19.25
CA PRO A 443 20.61 -19.84 17.84
C PRO A 443 20.81 -18.54 17.05
N GLY A 444 21.54 -18.63 15.94
CA GLY A 444 21.76 -17.49 15.05
C GLY A 444 20.52 -17.16 14.21
N ARG A 445 20.49 -15.98 13.58
CA ARG A 445 19.42 -15.56 12.65
C ARG A 445 19.85 -15.65 11.17
N ASP A 446 20.90 -16.40 10.85
CA ASP A 446 21.35 -16.58 9.46
C ASP A 446 20.43 -17.57 8.71
N LEU A 447 19.60 -17.03 7.81
CA LEU A 447 18.74 -17.83 6.94
C LEU A 447 19.54 -18.85 6.10
N SER A 448 20.70 -18.45 5.57
CA SER A 448 21.53 -19.30 4.73
C SER A 448 22.14 -20.47 5.49
N TYR A 449 22.36 -20.29 6.80
CA TYR A 449 22.78 -21.37 7.70
C TYR A 449 21.66 -22.40 7.86
N TYR A 450 20.43 -21.95 8.12
CA TYR A 450 19.28 -22.86 8.24
C TYR A 450 18.94 -23.56 6.91
N GLU A 451 19.01 -22.87 5.77
CA GLU A 451 18.85 -23.50 4.46
C GLU A 451 19.87 -24.64 4.24
N LYS A 452 21.14 -24.42 4.61
CA LYS A 452 22.18 -25.46 4.55
C LYS A 452 21.89 -26.62 5.49
N LEU A 453 21.49 -26.36 6.73
CA LEU A 453 21.14 -27.41 7.70
C LEU A 453 20.00 -28.29 7.18
N ILE A 454 18.96 -27.67 6.62
CA ILE A 454 17.80 -28.38 6.08
C ILE A 454 18.18 -29.16 4.82
N SER A 455 19.01 -28.59 3.94
CA SER A 455 19.57 -29.32 2.79
C SER A 455 20.37 -30.53 3.24
N TYR A 456 21.24 -30.40 4.24
CA TYR A 456 22.02 -31.52 4.77
C TYR A 456 21.15 -32.60 5.40
N ALA A 457 20.10 -32.21 6.14
CA ALA A 457 19.13 -33.15 6.67
C ALA A 457 18.48 -33.95 5.52
N SER A 458 18.05 -33.28 4.46
CA SER A 458 17.49 -33.93 3.27
C SER A 458 18.48 -34.86 2.57
N ASP A 459 19.71 -34.41 2.35
CA ASP A 459 20.76 -35.18 1.67
C ASP A 459 21.12 -36.47 2.43
N LEU A 460 20.98 -36.46 3.75
CA LEU A 460 21.11 -37.64 4.61
C LEU A 460 19.90 -38.60 4.54
N GLY A 461 18.84 -38.22 3.83
CA GLY A 461 17.59 -38.96 3.73
C GLY A 461 16.67 -38.78 4.94
N ALA A 462 16.88 -37.73 5.74
CA ALA A 462 15.97 -37.38 6.81
C ALA A 462 14.66 -36.83 6.23
N ASN A 463 13.54 -37.17 6.88
CA ASN A 463 12.24 -36.60 6.58
C ASN A 463 11.67 -35.81 7.76
N CYS A 464 12.40 -35.72 8.86
CA CYS A 464 11.99 -34.98 10.05
C CYS A 464 13.21 -34.28 10.65
N ILE A 465 13.01 -33.05 11.11
CA ILE A 465 13.97 -32.31 11.92
C ILE A 465 13.43 -32.26 13.35
N GLU A 466 14.28 -32.64 14.30
CA GLU A 466 14.00 -32.48 15.73
C GLU A 466 14.69 -31.22 16.27
N ALA A 467 13.88 -30.24 16.66
CA ALA A 467 14.32 -29.02 17.34
C ALA A 467 14.03 -29.14 18.85
N LYS A 468 15.08 -29.01 19.67
CA LYS A 468 15.00 -29.18 21.13
C LYS A 468 14.50 -27.94 21.87
N GLU A 469 14.35 -26.84 21.16
CA GLU A 469 13.90 -25.54 21.64
C GLU A 469 13.17 -24.81 20.51
N LEU A 470 12.54 -23.69 20.85
CA LEU A 470 12.00 -22.76 19.86
C LEU A 470 13.16 -22.13 19.08
N LEU A 471 13.11 -22.20 17.76
CA LEU A 471 14.15 -21.66 16.89
C LEU A 471 13.72 -20.27 16.38
N PRO A 472 14.65 -19.45 15.86
CA PRO A 472 14.31 -18.16 15.27
C PRO A 472 13.42 -18.29 14.02
N PRO A 473 12.65 -17.23 13.65
CA PRO A 473 11.79 -17.21 12.46
C PRO A 473 12.47 -17.69 11.18
N GLU A 474 13.75 -17.38 11.01
CA GLU A 474 14.54 -17.73 9.83
C GLU A 474 14.66 -19.25 9.62
N PHE A 475 14.66 -20.05 10.70
CA PHE A 475 14.58 -21.50 10.59
C PHE A 475 13.26 -21.95 9.95
N TYR A 476 12.13 -21.37 10.39
CA TYR A 476 10.81 -21.72 9.85
C TYR A 476 10.64 -21.26 8.40
N SER A 477 11.15 -20.06 8.07
CA SER A 477 11.19 -19.56 6.69
C SER A 477 12.03 -20.46 5.78
N ALA A 478 13.20 -20.93 6.24
CA ALA A 478 14.03 -21.88 5.51
C ALA A 478 13.31 -23.22 5.30
N LEU A 479 12.63 -23.73 6.34
CA LEU A 479 11.87 -24.98 6.27
C LEU A 479 10.66 -24.88 5.32
N LEU A 480 9.93 -23.78 5.39
CA LEU A 480 8.83 -23.50 4.47
C LEU A 480 9.34 -23.42 3.03
N THR A 481 10.40 -22.63 2.79
CA THR A 481 11.03 -22.49 1.46
C THR A 481 11.46 -23.84 0.90
N TYR A 482 12.12 -24.66 1.71
CA TYR A 482 12.53 -26.00 1.32
C TYR A 482 11.32 -26.87 0.95
N ASN A 483 10.28 -26.90 1.78
CA ASN A 483 9.09 -27.72 1.57
C ASN A 483 8.26 -27.28 0.36
N THR A 484 8.17 -25.97 0.10
CA THR A 484 7.49 -25.41 -1.08
C THR A 484 8.18 -25.84 -2.38
N ARG A 485 9.52 -25.91 -2.38
CA ARG A 485 10.31 -26.43 -3.52
C ARG A 485 10.25 -27.95 -3.65
N ASN A 486 10.05 -28.67 -2.54
CA ASN A 486 10.10 -30.13 -2.47
C ASN A 486 8.77 -30.77 -2.06
N LYS A 487 7.66 -30.40 -2.73
CA LYS A 487 6.29 -30.81 -2.37
C LYS A 487 6.09 -32.33 -2.23
N ASN A 488 6.84 -33.14 -2.99
CA ASN A 488 6.73 -34.61 -2.97
C ASN A 488 7.53 -35.26 -1.82
N SER A 489 8.47 -34.53 -1.23
CA SER A 489 9.37 -35.01 -0.18
C SER A 489 9.65 -33.90 0.86
N PRO A 490 8.60 -33.44 1.58
CA PRO A 490 8.76 -32.43 2.60
C PRO A 490 9.50 -32.99 3.82
N ILE A 491 10.14 -32.09 4.57
CA ILE A 491 10.69 -32.34 5.90
C ILE A 491 9.67 -31.88 6.94
N TYR A 492 9.32 -32.76 7.87
CA TYR A 492 8.48 -32.46 9.03
C TYR A 492 9.30 -31.87 10.17
N LEU A 493 8.64 -31.15 11.07
CA LEU A 493 9.26 -30.60 12.28
C LEU A 493 8.67 -31.27 13.51
N MET A 494 9.55 -31.77 14.39
CA MET A 494 9.21 -32.15 15.75
C MET A 494 9.92 -31.18 16.68
N GLN A 495 9.15 -30.40 17.44
CA GLN A 495 9.71 -29.32 18.24
C GLN A 495 9.26 -29.40 19.69
N THR A 496 10.20 -29.16 20.59
CA THR A 496 9.90 -28.87 22.00
C THR A 496 9.52 -27.40 22.10
N VAL A 497 8.32 -27.12 22.62
CA VAL A 497 7.76 -25.77 22.81
C VAL A 497 7.87 -25.37 24.27
#